data_AF-A0A7S2UBZ9-F1
#
_entry.id   AF-A0A7S2UBZ9-F1
#
_cell.length_a   1.000
_cell.length_b   1.000
_cell.length_c   1.000
_cell.angle_alpha   90.00
_cell.angle_beta   90.00
_cell.angle_gamma   90.00
#
_symmetry.space_group_name_H-M   'P 1'
#
loop_
_entity.id
_entity.type
_entity.pdbx_description
1 polymer ?
#
loop_
_entity_poly.entity_id
_entity_poly.type
_entity_poly.pdbx_seq_one_letter_code
_entity_poly.pdbx_strand_id
1 'polypeptide(L)'
;VIRVNLDTLYSNAWLDLKEEPLVLTVPELPSSNPYFMLPMLDAWTNVFCSPGTRTVTDTGDPYMGPGDYLITGPKWKGPKPDGIIAVNSSPTDMAWIIGRIQCSGTDENITEVKQIQKGLTLTQLSLWKKVDHQNVSRGHARPQMPRSVNVSDITNDDTTLTPPEIVAAMDSSDFFKKLS
;
A
#
# COMPACT_ATOMS: atom_id res chain seq x y z
N VAL A 1 -18.41 -13.03 10.27
CA VAL A 1 -18.88 -11.67 9.90
C VAL A 1 -17.72 -10.71 10.08
N ILE A 2 -17.19 -10.13 9.00
CA ILE A 2 -16.33 -8.95 9.09
C ILE A 2 -17.30 -7.77 9.16
N ARG A 3 -17.33 -7.04 10.27
CA ARG A 3 -18.00 -5.74 10.30
C ARG A 3 -17.05 -4.74 9.67
N VAL A 4 -17.44 -4.20 8.51
CA VAL A 4 -16.73 -3.06 7.92
C VAL A 4 -16.82 -1.93 8.94
N ASN A 5 -15.68 -1.35 9.30
CA ASN A 5 -15.65 -0.19 10.17
C ASN A 5 -16.43 0.94 9.49
N LEU A 6 -17.50 1.42 10.14
CA LEU A 6 -18.34 2.49 9.61
C LEU A 6 -17.73 3.88 9.85
N ASP A 7 -16.71 3.96 10.71
CA ASP A 7 -16.15 5.22 11.19
C ASP A 7 -14.89 5.64 10.42
N THR A 8 -14.39 4.84 9.46
CA THR A 8 -13.15 5.15 8.72
C THR A 8 -13.19 4.74 7.25
N LEU A 9 -12.62 5.57 6.37
CA LEU A 9 -12.28 5.17 4.99
C LEU A 9 -10.85 4.61 4.92
N TYR A 10 -10.65 3.62 4.05
CA TYR A 10 -9.40 2.87 3.94
C TYR A 10 -8.60 3.25 2.69
N SER A 11 -7.28 3.28 2.83
CA SER A 11 -6.30 3.31 1.74
C SER A 11 -5.30 2.18 1.92
N ASN A 12 -5.10 1.33 0.91
CA ASN A 12 -4.20 0.17 1.02
C ASN A 12 -3.12 0.20 -0.06
N ALA A 13 -1.93 -0.27 0.27
CA ALA A 13 -0.84 -0.46 -0.68
C ALA A 13 0.03 -1.65 -0.30
N TRP A 14 0.38 -2.48 -1.28
CA TRP A 14 1.44 -3.49 -1.16
C TRP A 14 2.74 -2.88 -1.64
N LEU A 15 3.83 -3.17 -0.93
CA LEU A 15 5.14 -2.58 -1.13
C LEU A 15 6.14 -3.69 -1.46
N ASP A 16 6.96 -3.45 -2.49
CA ASP A 16 8.17 -4.21 -2.76
C ASP A 16 9.37 -3.33 -2.40
N LEU A 17 10.13 -3.74 -1.38
CA LEU A 17 11.28 -3.04 -0.81
C LEU A 17 12.60 -3.75 -1.17
N LYS A 18 12.57 -4.73 -2.08
CA LYS A 18 13.72 -5.55 -2.43
C LYS A 18 14.85 -4.75 -3.09
N GLU A 19 14.49 -3.89 -4.05
CA GLU A 19 15.46 -3.14 -4.86
C GLU A 19 15.83 -1.80 -4.22
N GLU A 20 14.84 -1.02 -3.79
CA GLU A 20 15.07 0.26 -3.12
C GLU A 20 13.95 0.63 -2.12
N PRO A 21 14.21 1.55 -1.17
CA PRO A 21 13.18 2.07 -0.28
C PRO A 21 12.08 2.83 -1.01
N LEU A 22 10.92 2.91 -0.36
CA LEU A 22 9.82 3.76 -0.79
C LEU A 22 9.66 4.93 0.18
N VAL A 23 9.21 6.07 -0.34
CA VAL A 23 8.81 7.24 0.43
C VAL A 23 7.30 7.36 0.38
N LEU A 24 6.67 7.28 1.55
CA LEU A 24 5.26 7.59 1.72
C LEU A 24 5.14 9.08 2.05
N THR A 25 4.44 9.83 1.20
CA THR A 25 4.10 11.23 1.47
C THR A 25 2.70 11.30 2.05
N VAL A 26 2.59 11.93 3.22
CA VAL A 26 1.32 12.29 3.85
C VAL A 26 1.10 13.78 3.63
N PRO A 27 -0.02 14.18 2.98
CA PRO A 27 -0.27 15.59 2.68
C PRO A 27 -0.57 16.36 3.96
N GLU A 28 -0.54 17.69 3.85
CA GLU A 28 -1.12 18.57 4.86
C GLU A 28 -2.57 18.15 5.16
N LEU A 29 -2.89 18.08 6.45
CA LEU A 29 -4.23 17.71 6.89
C LEU A 29 -5.13 18.95 6.93
N PRO A 30 -6.44 18.80 6.65
CA PRO A 30 -7.39 19.89 6.82
C PRO A 30 -7.43 20.36 8.29
N SER A 31 -7.91 21.58 8.51
CA SER A 31 -8.03 22.19 9.84
C SER A 31 -8.94 21.42 10.79
N SER A 32 -9.85 20.59 10.25
CA SER A 32 -10.65 19.64 11.02
C SER A 32 -9.81 18.57 11.74
N ASN A 33 -8.55 18.37 11.31
CA ASN A 33 -7.57 17.43 11.85
C ASN A 33 -8.16 16.04 12.14
N PRO A 34 -8.66 15.33 11.09
CA PRO A 34 -9.32 14.06 11.28
C PRO A 34 -8.36 13.04 11.86
N TYR A 35 -8.89 12.17 12.72
CA TYR A 35 -8.13 11.04 13.21
C TYR A 35 -7.67 10.16 12.03
N PHE A 36 -6.38 9.82 11.98
CA PHE A 36 -5.87 8.88 10.98
C PHE A 36 -4.73 8.03 11.54
N MET A 37 -4.54 6.88 10.90
CA MET A 37 -3.44 5.97 11.17
C MET A 37 -3.04 5.26 9.87
N LEU A 38 -1.74 5.08 9.65
CA LEU A 38 -1.15 4.41 8.50
C LEU A 38 -0.28 3.22 8.96
N PRO A 39 -0.85 2.19 9.62
CA PRO A 39 -0.10 0.99 9.97
C PRO A 39 0.62 0.41 8.76
N MET A 40 1.91 0.17 8.95
CA MET A 40 2.80 -0.53 8.04
C MET A 40 3.08 -1.91 8.61
N LEU A 41 2.82 -2.92 7.79
CA LEU A 41 2.85 -4.31 8.18
C LEU A 41 3.87 -5.07 7.34
N ASP A 42 4.58 -6.01 7.95
CA ASP A 42 5.44 -6.95 7.23
C ASP A 42 4.61 -8.03 6.51
N ALA A 43 5.28 -8.93 5.80
CA ALA A 43 4.62 -10.03 5.07
C ALA A 43 3.83 -10.99 6.00
N TRP A 44 4.13 -10.97 7.30
CA TRP A 44 3.46 -11.77 8.33
C TRP A 44 2.39 -10.98 9.10
N THR A 45 2.06 -9.78 8.64
CA THR A 45 1.07 -8.87 9.24
C THR A 45 1.44 -8.34 10.62
N ASN A 46 2.73 -8.38 10.99
CA ASN A 46 3.20 -7.67 12.19
C ASN A 46 3.33 -6.18 11.86
N VAL A 47 2.78 -5.32 12.73
CA VAL A 47 2.92 -3.87 12.59
C VAL A 47 4.32 -3.46 13.05
N PHE A 48 5.14 -2.96 12.13
CA PHE A 48 6.48 -2.46 12.46
C PHE A 48 6.53 -0.93 12.62
N CYS A 49 5.57 -0.22 12.02
CA CYS A 49 5.39 1.22 12.20
C CYS A 49 3.93 1.60 11.98
N SER A 50 3.46 2.73 12.52
CA SER A 50 2.11 3.23 12.26
C SER A 50 2.05 4.75 12.42
N PRO A 51 2.50 5.55 11.44
CA PRO A 51 2.28 7.00 11.45
C PRO A 51 0.80 7.35 11.67
N GLY A 52 0.50 8.44 12.38
CA GLY A 52 -0.88 8.81 12.69
C GLY A 52 -1.02 9.65 13.94
N THR A 53 -2.25 10.08 14.19
CA THR A 53 -2.62 11.01 15.29
C THR A 53 -2.41 10.44 16.70
N ARG A 54 -2.21 9.12 16.83
CA ARG A 54 -1.94 8.46 18.12
C ARG A 54 -0.49 8.12 18.37
N THR A 55 0.36 8.24 17.36
CA THR A 55 1.73 7.73 17.44
C THR A 55 2.64 8.81 17.98
N VAL A 56 3.32 8.47 19.07
CA VAL A 56 4.41 9.23 19.68
C VAL A 56 5.71 8.54 19.30
N THR A 57 6.74 9.30 18.94
CA THR A 57 8.09 8.77 18.72
C THR A 57 8.75 8.48 20.07
N ASP A 58 9.82 7.68 20.07
CA ASP A 58 10.64 7.43 21.28
C ASP A 58 11.29 8.71 21.85
N THR A 59 11.32 9.80 21.05
CA THR A 59 11.76 11.14 21.48
C THR A 59 10.69 11.91 22.25
N GLY A 60 9.49 11.36 22.39
CA GLY A 60 8.37 12.02 23.05
C GLY A 60 7.68 13.07 22.18
N ASP A 61 8.00 13.14 20.87
CA ASP A 61 7.32 14.03 19.94
C ASP A 61 5.99 13.39 19.50
N PRO A 62 4.83 13.93 19.92
CA PRO A 62 3.56 13.51 19.35
C PRO A 62 3.43 14.06 17.93
N TYR A 63 2.72 13.30 17.10
CA TYR A 63 2.35 13.57 15.70
C TYR A 63 3.39 13.16 14.66
N MET A 64 3.33 11.90 14.25
CA MET A 64 3.58 11.59 12.84
C MET A 64 2.38 12.08 12.01
N GLY A 65 2.41 13.37 11.64
CA GLY A 65 1.42 14.10 10.85
C GLY A 65 1.76 14.16 9.34
N PRO A 66 1.47 15.27 8.65
CA PRO A 66 1.97 15.52 7.30
C PRO A 66 3.49 15.35 7.21
N GLY A 67 3.99 14.83 6.08
CA GLY A 67 5.42 14.67 5.85
C GLY A 67 5.78 13.47 5.00
N ASP A 68 7.09 13.31 4.79
CA ASP A 68 7.66 12.22 4.01
C ASP A 68 8.26 11.16 4.95
N TYR A 69 7.87 9.90 4.74
CA TYR A 69 8.24 8.76 5.56
C TYR A 69 9.04 7.76 4.73
N LEU A 70 10.28 7.48 5.14
CA LEU A 70 11.15 6.51 4.48
C LEU A 70 10.85 5.10 4.97
N ILE A 71 10.32 4.25 4.09
CA ILE A 71 10.03 2.85 4.33
C ILE A 71 11.14 2.00 3.71
N THR A 72 11.85 1.24 4.53
CA THR A 72 13.05 0.50 4.11
C THR A 72 12.85 -1.00 4.28
N GLY A 73 13.39 -1.79 3.35
CA GLY A 73 13.51 -3.24 3.51
C GLY A 73 14.72 -3.62 4.38
N PRO A 74 14.81 -4.89 4.82
CA PRO A 74 15.79 -5.34 5.81
C PRO A 74 17.24 -5.24 5.34
N LYS A 75 17.45 -5.26 4.02
CA LYS A 75 18.78 -5.22 3.38
C LYS A 75 19.27 -3.81 3.09
N TRP A 76 18.44 -2.79 3.21
CA TRP A 76 18.84 -1.43 2.89
C TRP A 76 19.83 -0.87 3.93
N LYS A 77 20.94 -0.30 3.44
CA LYS A 77 22.01 0.32 4.24
C LYS A 77 22.40 1.72 3.72
N GLY A 78 21.58 2.28 2.85
CA GLY A 78 21.84 3.61 2.27
C GLY A 78 21.70 4.73 3.31
N PRO A 79 22.15 5.95 2.98
CA PRO A 79 21.92 7.11 3.82
C PRO A 79 20.45 7.54 3.75
N LYS A 80 19.90 7.98 4.89
CA LYS A 80 18.58 8.65 4.93
C LYS A 80 18.74 10.09 4.41
N PRO A 81 17.97 10.52 3.39
CA PRO A 81 18.00 11.91 2.97
C PRO A 81 17.51 12.88 4.05
N ASP A 82 17.92 14.14 3.92
CA ASP A 82 17.45 15.23 4.79
C ASP A 82 15.97 15.52 4.55
N GLY A 83 15.26 15.90 5.62
CA GLY A 83 13.84 16.22 5.57
C GLY A 83 12.90 15.03 5.40
N ILE A 84 13.39 13.78 5.40
CA ILE A 84 12.56 12.57 5.50
C ILE A 84 12.60 12.01 6.91
N ILE A 85 11.45 11.57 7.40
CA ILE A 85 11.29 10.84 8.65
C ILE A 85 11.58 9.36 8.39
N ALA A 86 12.61 8.80 9.03
CA ALA A 86 12.84 7.37 8.96
C ALA A 86 11.88 6.63 9.90
N VAL A 87 11.21 5.60 9.37
CA VAL A 87 10.46 4.64 10.18
C VAL A 87 11.30 3.40 10.48
N ASN A 88 10.82 2.55 11.38
CA ASN A 88 11.41 1.23 11.61
C ASN A 88 11.52 0.46 10.28
N SER A 89 12.64 -0.24 10.09
CA SER A 89 12.84 -1.06 8.89
C SER A 89 11.88 -2.25 8.90
N SER A 90 11.34 -2.59 7.74
CA SER A 90 10.53 -3.80 7.59
C SER A 90 11.41 -5.04 7.77
N PRO A 91 10.99 -6.04 8.56
CA PRO A 91 11.68 -7.32 8.66
C PRO A 91 11.69 -8.13 7.35
N THR A 92 10.87 -7.77 6.37
CA THR A 92 10.70 -8.49 5.09
C THR A 92 10.80 -7.55 3.89
N ASP A 93 11.16 -8.09 2.72
CA ASP A 93 11.22 -7.30 1.47
C ASP A 93 9.82 -6.90 0.98
N MET A 94 8.79 -7.68 1.33
CA MET A 94 7.38 -7.35 1.08
C MET A 94 6.78 -6.71 2.33
N ALA A 95 6.10 -5.58 2.18
CA ALA A 95 5.35 -4.92 3.24
C ALA A 95 4.01 -4.42 2.70
N TRP A 96 3.14 -3.93 3.57
CA TRP A 96 1.90 -3.29 3.14
C TRP A 96 1.41 -2.25 4.14
N ILE A 97 0.58 -1.34 3.66
CA ILE A 97 -0.04 -0.27 4.43
C ILE A 97 -1.55 -0.49 4.44
N ILE A 98 -2.15 -0.35 5.62
CA ILE A 98 -3.61 -0.30 5.80
C ILE A 98 -4.01 1.03 6.45
N GLY A 99 -3.99 2.08 5.65
CA GLY A 99 -4.35 3.42 6.07
C GLY A 99 -5.84 3.53 6.41
N ARG A 100 -6.14 4.22 7.52
CA ARG A 100 -7.49 4.48 8.01
C ARG A 100 -7.59 5.96 8.36
N ILE A 101 -8.60 6.62 7.81
CA ILE A 101 -8.92 8.02 8.11
C ILE A 101 -10.35 8.06 8.61
N GLN A 102 -10.58 8.68 9.76
CA GLN A 102 -11.90 8.84 10.35
C GLN A 102 -12.82 9.57 9.40
N CYS A 103 -14.03 9.04 9.23
CA CYS A 103 -15.07 9.63 8.44
C CYS A 103 -16.38 9.64 9.22
N SER A 104 -16.96 10.81 9.44
CA SER A 104 -18.26 10.98 10.11
C SER A 104 -19.45 10.70 9.18
N GLY A 105 -19.21 10.62 7.87
CA GLY A 105 -20.23 10.36 6.85
C GLY A 105 -20.96 11.59 6.32
N THR A 106 -20.62 12.81 6.77
CA THR A 106 -21.14 14.04 6.15
C THR A 106 -20.46 14.28 4.79
N ASP A 107 -21.16 14.89 3.84
CA ASP A 107 -20.60 15.14 2.49
C ASP A 107 -19.31 15.98 2.53
N GLU A 108 -19.25 16.96 3.44
CA GLU A 108 -18.07 17.79 3.68
C GLU A 108 -16.89 16.94 4.18
N ASN A 109 -17.10 16.14 5.22
CA ASN A 109 -16.04 15.29 5.76
C ASN A 109 -15.61 14.18 4.78
N ILE A 110 -16.54 13.60 4.02
CA ILE A 110 -16.20 12.66 2.94
C ILE A 110 -15.31 13.34 1.90
N THR A 111 -15.59 14.60 1.56
CA THR A 111 -14.78 15.37 0.62
C THR A 111 -13.39 15.63 1.17
N GLU A 112 -13.26 16.03 2.44
CA GLU A 112 -11.97 16.19 3.13
C GLU A 112 -11.15 14.91 3.11
N VAL A 113 -11.75 13.78 3.52
CA VAL A 113 -11.06 12.48 3.54
C VAL A 113 -10.59 12.09 2.14
N LYS A 114 -11.40 12.31 1.11
CA LYS A 114 -11.00 12.07 -0.29
C LYS A 114 -9.82 12.93 -0.72
N GLN A 115 -9.71 14.18 -0.25
CA GLN A 115 -8.56 15.03 -0.57
C GLN A 115 -7.28 14.51 0.10
N ILE A 116 -7.36 14.09 1.37
CA ILE A 116 -6.23 13.46 2.06
C ILE A 116 -5.80 12.20 1.30
N GLN A 117 -6.75 11.32 0.94
CA GLN A 117 -6.45 10.09 0.20
C GLN A 117 -5.82 10.35 -1.17
N LYS A 118 -6.19 11.45 -1.86
CA LYS A 118 -5.56 11.85 -3.12
C LYS A 118 -4.14 12.34 -2.95
N GLY A 119 -3.81 12.95 -1.81
CA GLY A 119 -2.47 13.44 -1.50
C GLY A 119 -1.53 12.38 -0.94
N LEU A 120 -2.04 11.20 -0.55
CA LEU A 120 -1.20 10.07 -0.16
C LEU A 120 -0.49 9.49 -1.38
N THR A 121 0.84 9.54 -1.39
CA THR A 121 1.65 9.00 -2.50
C THR A 121 2.73 8.07 -2.00
N LEU A 122 3.09 7.10 -2.83
CA LEU A 122 4.24 6.22 -2.64
C LEU A 122 5.19 6.39 -3.82
N THR A 123 6.45 6.70 -3.53
CA THR A 123 7.45 7.00 -4.55
C THR A 123 8.73 6.27 -4.22
N GLN A 124 9.39 5.68 -5.22
CA GLN A 124 10.74 5.16 -5.07
C GLN A 124 11.68 6.25 -4.56
N LEU A 125 12.58 5.92 -3.64
CA LEU A 125 13.52 6.88 -3.06
C LEU A 125 14.34 7.61 -4.15
N SER A 126 14.71 6.90 -5.21
CA SER A 126 15.43 7.44 -6.37
C SER A 126 14.67 8.52 -7.14
N LEU A 127 13.33 8.50 -7.07
CA LEU A 127 12.39 9.39 -7.75
C LEU A 127 11.74 10.44 -6.83
N TRP A 128 11.96 10.34 -5.52
CA TRP A 128 11.39 11.26 -4.54
C TRP A 128 11.80 12.72 -4.85
N LYS A 129 10.83 13.63 -4.83
CA LYS A 129 10.91 15.05 -5.26
C LYS A 129 11.25 15.31 -6.74
N LYS A 130 11.39 14.27 -7.56
CA LYS A 130 11.55 14.39 -9.02
C LYS A 130 10.26 14.16 -9.79
N VAL A 131 9.25 13.59 -9.11
CA VAL A 131 7.93 13.30 -9.69
C VAL A 131 6.93 14.33 -9.21
N ASP A 132 6.30 15.03 -10.16
CA ASP A 132 5.14 15.88 -9.87
C ASP A 132 3.88 15.01 -9.80
N HIS A 133 3.52 14.59 -8.59
CA HIS A 133 2.35 13.75 -8.33
C HIS A 133 1.02 14.38 -8.70
N GLN A 134 0.95 15.70 -8.94
CA GLN A 134 -0.27 16.34 -9.43
C GLN A 134 -0.50 16.13 -10.93
N ASN A 135 0.57 15.81 -11.68
CA ASN A 135 0.54 15.63 -13.14
C ASN A 135 0.88 14.20 -13.60
N VAL A 136 1.04 13.23 -12.69
CA VAL A 136 1.15 11.82 -13.06
C VAL A 136 -0.23 11.35 -13.56
N SER A 137 -0.39 11.27 -14.88
CA SER A 137 -1.40 10.38 -15.48
C SER A 137 -1.21 9.03 -14.80
N ARG A 138 -2.21 8.57 -14.04
CA ARG A 138 -2.19 7.32 -13.27
C ARG A 138 -1.88 6.15 -14.20
N GLY A 139 -0.59 5.94 -14.46
CA GLY A 139 -0.02 4.72 -14.98
C GLY A 139 -0.23 3.72 -13.87
N HIS A 140 -1.43 3.14 -13.83
CA HIS A 140 -1.60 1.83 -13.27
C HIS A 140 -0.58 0.99 -14.03
N ALA A 141 0.58 0.72 -13.43
CA ALA A 141 1.35 -0.44 -13.82
C ALA A 141 0.40 -1.61 -13.54
N ARG A 142 -0.47 -1.90 -14.51
CA ARG A 142 -1.23 -3.13 -14.50
C ARG A 142 -0.14 -4.19 -14.48
N PRO A 143 -0.09 -5.09 -13.48
CA PRO A 143 0.68 -6.29 -13.66
C PRO A 143 0.27 -6.84 -15.03
N GLN A 144 1.25 -7.09 -15.91
CA GLN A 144 0.95 -7.72 -17.19
C GLN A 144 0.21 -9.01 -16.86
N MET A 145 -1.06 -9.08 -17.24
CA MET A 145 -1.81 -10.32 -17.12
C MET A 145 -1.00 -11.38 -17.86
N PRO A 146 -0.82 -12.58 -17.28
CA PRO A 146 -0.29 -13.71 -18.02
C PRO A 146 -1.04 -13.80 -19.34
N ARG A 147 -0.31 -14.06 -20.43
CA ARG A 147 -0.91 -14.23 -21.76
C ARG A 147 -2.05 -15.23 -21.63
N SER A 148 -3.28 -14.82 -21.96
CA SER A 148 -4.43 -15.71 -21.94
C SER A 148 -4.13 -16.91 -22.85
N VAL A 149 -4.01 -18.09 -22.26
CA VAL A 149 -3.98 -19.35 -22.98
C VAL A 149 -5.43 -19.79 -23.11
N ASN A 150 -5.88 -20.17 -24.31
CA ASN A 150 -7.21 -20.74 -24.48
C ASN A 150 -7.23 -22.11 -23.79
N VAL A 151 -7.96 -22.20 -22.68
CA VAL A 151 -8.08 -23.41 -21.86
C VAL A 151 -8.78 -24.57 -22.60
N SER A 152 -9.46 -24.28 -23.72
CA SER A 152 -10.02 -25.31 -24.61
C SER A 152 -8.98 -26.26 -25.18
N ASP A 153 -7.71 -25.85 -25.19
CA ASP A 153 -6.61 -26.64 -25.76
C ASP A 153 -5.93 -27.53 -24.69
N ILE A 154 -6.29 -27.37 -23.41
CA ILE A 154 -5.76 -28.15 -22.29
C ILE A 154 -6.67 -29.35 -22.06
N THR A 155 -6.37 -30.47 -22.70
CA THR A 155 -7.00 -31.76 -22.37
C THR A 155 -6.42 -32.32 -21.08
N ASN A 156 -7.21 -33.06 -20.29
CA ASN A 156 -6.78 -33.72 -19.03
C ASN A 156 -5.61 -34.71 -19.19
N ASP A 157 -5.11 -34.93 -20.41
CA ASP A 157 -3.98 -35.80 -20.74
C ASP A 157 -2.66 -35.03 -20.93
N ASP A 158 -2.68 -33.69 -20.84
CA ASP A 158 -1.47 -32.87 -21.01
C ASP A 158 -0.69 -32.79 -19.67
N THR A 159 0.22 -33.74 -19.47
CA THR A 159 1.05 -33.85 -18.26
C THR A 159 2.18 -32.81 -18.18
N THR A 160 2.20 -31.81 -19.06
CA THR A 160 3.31 -30.84 -19.15
C THR A 160 3.17 -29.62 -18.23
N LEU A 161 1.97 -29.36 -17.70
CA LEU A 161 1.72 -28.24 -16.79
C LEU A 161 1.40 -28.74 -15.38
N THR A 162 2.07 -28.17 -14.40
CA THR A 162 1.81 -28.45 -12.99
C THR A 162 0.47 -27.83 -12.55
N PRO A 163 -0.19 -28.37 -11.50
CA PRO A 163 -1.44 -27.80 -11.00
C PRO A 163 -1.39 -26.28 -10.69
N PRO A 164 -0.28 -25.71 -10.15
CA PRO A 164 -0.15 -24.27 -10.00
C PRO A 164 -0.12 -23.49 -11.33
N GLU A 165 0.50 -24.03 -12.37
CA GLU A 165 0.57 -23.38 -13.70
C GLU A 165 -0.80 -23.38 -14.39
N ILE A 166 -1.58 -24.44 -14.20
CA ILE A 166 -2.96 -24.54 -14.66
C ILE A 166 -3.82 -23.47 -13.99
N VAL A 167 -3.68 -23.29 -12.67
CA VAL A 167 -4.43 -22.26 -11.91
C VAL A 167 -4.00 -20.85 -12.31
N ALA A 168 -2.72 -20.61 -12.54
CA ALA A 168 -2.19 -19.31 -12.96
C ALA A 168 -2.65 -18.88 -14.37
N ALA A 169 -2.99 -19.85 -15.22
CA ALA A 169 -3.52 -19.61 -16.57
C ALA A 169 -5.05 -19.44 -16.61
N MET A 170 -5.77 -19.74 -15.53
CA MET A 170 -7.22 -19.59 -15.45
C MET A 170 -7.63 -18.16 -15.18
N ASP A 171 -8.71 -17.72 -15.81
CA ASP A 171 -9.40 -16.52 -15.35
C ASP A 171 -10.17 -16.80 -14.05
N SER A 172 -10.57 -15.73 -13.37
CA SER A 172 -11.23 -15.83 -12.07
C SER A 172 -12.59 -16.54 -12.15
N SER A 173 -13.32 -16.45 -13.26
CA SER A 173 -14.62 -17.11 -13.41
C SER A 173 -14.47 -18.63 -13.51
N ASP A 174 -13.49 -19.08 -14.29
CA ASP A 174 -13.27 -20.49 -14.56
C ASP A 174 -12.72 -21.24 -13.34
N PHE A 175 -11.86 -20.59 -12.56
CA PHE A 175 -11.34 -21.17 -11.32
C PHE A 175 -12.47 -21.51 -10.34
N PHE A 176 -13.40 -20.58 -10.08
CA PHE A 176 -14.46 -20.79 -9.10
C PHE A 176 -15.53 -21.79 -9.54
N LYS A 177 -15.76 -21.98 -10.84
CA LYS A 177 -16.68 -23.01 -11.35
C LYS A 177 -16.17 -24.43 -11.18
N LYS A 178 -14.85 -24.65 -11.13
CA LYS A 178 -14.25 -25.98 -10.95
C LYS A 178 -14.11 -26.40 -9.48
N LEU A 179 -14.32 -25.48 -8.55
CA LEU A 179 -14.25 -25.72 -7.10
C LEU A 179 -15.59 -26.11 -6.45
N SER A 180 -16.70 -25.93 -7.17
CA SER A 180 -18.06 -26.30 -6.76
C SER A 180 -18.49 -27.63 -7.34
#